data_AF-A0A7Y2IIA1-F1
#
_entry.id   AF-A0A7Y2IIA1-F1
#
_cell.length_a   1.000
_cell.length_b   1.000
_cell.length_c   1.000
_cell.angle_alpha   90.00
_cell.angle_beta   90.00
_cell.angle_gamma   90.00
#
_symmetry.space_group_name_H-M   'P 1'
#
loop_
_entity.id
_entity.type
_entity.pdbx_description
1 polymer ?
#
loop_
_entity_poly.entity_id
_entity_poly.type
_entity_poly.pdbx_seq_one_letter_code
_entity_poly.pdbx_strand_id
1 'polypeptide(L)'
;MPTKRAPVLESVPSDSESIGDVEPDSAGPLQPEPEADKELVPPGPSAPILRNTSLGPLSRLARLLAAFAVVGGIGVGAYVGWPIVRERYIQPVETTASDVSALQERLTASLSRIEELENRLAAEENATVALGDAIADLQGSSESLAAQDVQTGRTVQGLTTSLVSLSDQLAAVEASLTQTDRFAVEQSVTMVAAQYLGRARLFLYQANYGLAEQDIAAAVESLTQLPADGQNSEVIGRLNAAAEALPDRPVLAAGELDIAWGALLSETEPG
;
A
#
# COMPACT_ATOMS: atom_id res chain seq x y z
N MET A 1 1.51 31.98 1.31
CA MET A 1 1.84 30.67 1.90
C MET A 1 2.38 29.76 0.80
N PRO A 2 3.47 29.01 1.05
CA PRO A 2 4.30 28.44 0.00
C PRO A 2 3.68 27.20 -0.65
N THR A 3 3.64 27.23 -1.97
CA THR A 3 3.27 26.15 -2.88
C THR A 3 4.38 25.09 -2.92
N LYS A 4 4.10 23.93 -2.32
CA LYS A 4 4.96 22.74 -2.36
C LYS A 4 4.86 22.09 -3.74
N ARG A 5 5.83 22.35 -4.61
CA ARG A 5 6.00 21.65 -5.90
C ARG A 5 6.27 20.17 -5.63
N ALA A 6 5.43 19.30 -6.20
CA ALA A 6 5.67 17.87 -6.27
C ALA A 6 6.81 17.56 -7.27
N PRO A 7 7.63 16.53 -7.03
CA PRO A 7 8.62 16.08 -7.99
C PRO A 7 7.93 15.35 -9.15
N VAL A 8 8.24 15.79 -10.36
CA VAL A 8 7.95 15.10 -11.61
C VAL A 8 8.80 13.83 -11.62
N LEU A 9 8.15 12.67 -11.52
CA LEU A 9 8.80 11.39 -11.77
C LEU A 9 9.01 11.26 -13.28
N GLU A 10 10.25 11.46 -13.68
CA GLU A 10 10.76 11.24 -15.02
C GLU A 10 10.66 9.74 -15.33
N SER A 11 9.79 9.42 -16.29
CA SER A 11 9.57 8.07 -16.79
C SER A 11 10.86 7.54 -17.42
N VAL A 12 11.46 6.56 -16.76
CA VAL A 12 12.56 5.75 -17.32
C VAL A 12 11.99 4.94 -18.48
N PRO A 13 12.56 5.02 -19.70
CA PRO A 13 12.18 4.14 -20.78
C PRO A 13 12.65 2.71 -20.46
N SER A 14 11.67 1.80 -20.35
CA SER A 14 11.92 0.36 -20.35
C SER A 14 12.36 -0.07 -21.73
N ASP A 15 13.67 -0.01 -22.00
CA ASP A 15 14.29 -0.73 -23.09
C ASP A 15 14.34 -2.21 -22.71
N SER A 16 13.29 -2.92 -23.13
CA SER A 16 13.23 -4.38 -23.17
C SER A 16 14.26 -4.90 -24.17
N GLU A 17 15.49 -5.14 -23.71
CA GLU A 17 16.43 -6.02 -24.39
C GLU A 17 15.86 -7.44 -24.40
N SER A 18 15.35 -7.81 -25.58
CA SER A 18 15.03 -9.17 -25.99
C SER A 18 16.30 -10.02 -25.96
N ILE A 19 16.60 -10.61 -24.81
CA ILE A 19 17.63 -11.66 -24.69
C ILE A 19 17.20 -12.83 -25.55
N GLY A 20 18.03 -13.11 -26.55
CA GLY A 20 17.78 -14.04 -27.63
C GLY A 20 17.56 -15.48 -27.18
N ASP A 21 16.69 -16.15 -27.93
CA ASP A 21 16.60 -17.59 -28.05
C ASP A 21 17.99 -18.18 -28.30
N VAL A 22 18.55 -18.86 -27.30
CA VAL A 22 19.68 -19.76 -27.49
C VAL A 22 19.12 -21.12 -27.87
N GLU A 23 19.11 -21.33 -29.18
CA GLU A 23 18.88 -22.59 -29.88
C GLU A 23 19.98 -23.61 -29.50
N PRO A 24 19.66 -24.78 -28.91
CA PRO A 24 20.62 -25.87 -28.82
C PRO A 24 20.61 -26.63 -30.17
N ASP A 25 21.40 -26.13 -31.10
CA ASP A 25 21.68 -26.77 -32.39
C ASP A 25 22.74 -27.87 -32.24
N SER A 26 22.49 -28.97 -32.96
CA SER A 26 23.46 -29.91 -33.49
C SER A 26 24.13 -30.94 -32.56
N ALA A 27 23.37 -32.01 -32.31
CA ALA A 27 23.93 -33.36 -32.19
C ALA A 27 24.50 -33.82 -33.55
N GLY A 28 25.82 -33.72 -33.72
CA GLY A 28 26.54 -34.29 -34.86
C GLY A 28 27.01 -35.73 -34.57
N PRO A 29 26.66 -36.73 -35.42
CA PRO A 29 27.23 -38.07 -35.34
C PRO A 29 28.43 -38.19 -36.28
N LEU A 30 29.56 -38.69 -35.78
CA LEU A 30 30.65 -39.18 -36.63
C LEU A 30 31.14 -40.54 -36.10
N GLN A 31 30.68 -41.60 -36.76
CA GLN A 31 31.49 -42.79 -37.08
C GLN A 31 32.58 -42.38 -38.10
N PRO A 32 33.63 -43.17 -38.46
CA PRO A 32 33.81 -44.63 -38.26
C PRO A 32 35.25 -45.11 -37.89
N GLU A 33 35.35 -46.42 -37.66
CA GLU A 33 36.52 -47.31 -37.87
C GLU A 33 37.28 -47.00 -39.18
N PRO A 34 38.60 -47.30 -39.32
CA PRO A 34 38.97 -48.66 -39.74
C PRO A 34 40.39 -49.19 -39.34
N GLU A 35 40.47 -50.52 -39.31
CA GLU A 35 41.51 -51.40 -39.88
C GLU A 35 43.00 -51.35 -39.42
N ALA A 36 43.53 -52.58 -39.30
CA ALA A 36 44.71 -53.09 -39.99
C ALA A 36 45.86 -53.57 -39.10
N ASP A 37 45.87 -54.90 -38.91
CA ASP A 37 46.97 -55.82 -39.23
C ASP A 37 48.41 -55.32 -39.02
N LYS A 38 49.13 -55.97 -38.09
CA LYS A 38 50.51 -56.49 -38.32
C LYS A 38 50.78 -57.75 -37.48
N GLU A 39 50.53 -58.90 -38.10
CA GLU A 39 51.57 -59.86 -38.49
C GLU A 39 52.86 -59.88 -37.64
N LEU A 40 53.11 -60.98 -36.93
CA LEU A 40 54.48 -61.46 -36.67
C LEU A 40 54.52 -62.99 -36.55
N VAL A 41 54.80 -63.61 -37.70
CA VAL A 41 55.31 -64.98 -37.91
C VAL A 41 56.86 -64.93 -37.86
N PRO A 42 57.58 -66.05 -37.55
CA PRO A 42 58.79 -66.11 -36.72
C PRO A 42 60.11 -65.95 -37.52
N PRO A 43 61.28 -66.13 -36.88
CA PRO A 43 61.99 -67.39 -37.12
C PRO A 43 62.79 -67.95 -35.92
N GLY A 44 62.88 -69.27 -35.84
CA GLY A 44 64.03 -69.94 -35.21
C GLY A 44 65.33 -69.60 -35.98
N PRO A 45 66.51 -69.85 -35.40
CA PRO A 45 67.00 -71.22 -35.47
C PRO A 45 67.71 -71.71 -34.21
N SER A 46 67.41 -72.96 -33.88
CA SER A 46 68.21 -73.84 -33.05
C SER A 46 69.55 -74.18 -33.71
N ALA A 47 70.52 -74.55 -32.86
CA ALA A 47 71.84 -75.15 -33.13
C ALA A 47 73.00 -74.12 -33.27
N PRO A 48 74.25 -74.44 -32.82
CA PRO A 48 74.81 -75.78 -32.64
C PRO A 48 75.37 -76.12 -31.25
N ILE A 49 75.28 -77.41 -30.94
CA ILE A 49 76.05 -78.12 -29.92
C ILE A 49 77.54 -78.02 -30.29
N LEU A 50 78.34 -77.35 -29.47
CA LEU A 50 79.81 -77.43 -29.54
C LEU A 50 80.34 -78.30 -28.40
N ARG A 51 80.87 -79.43 -28.84
CA ARG A 51 81.71 -80.40 -28.12
C ARG A 51 82.67 -79.70 -27.15
N ASN A 52 82.53 -80.09 -25.89
CA ASN A 52 83.51 -79.99 -24.82
C ASN A 52 84.82 -80.71 -25.19
N THR A 53 85.80 -79.95 -25.65
CA THR A 53 87.21 -80.37 -25.72
C THR A 53 87.81 -80.43 -24.32
N SER A 54 88.23 -81.62 -23.91
CA SER A 54 89.00 -81.86 -22.69
C SER A 54 90.40 -81.24 -22.81
N LEU A 55 90.67 -80.17 -22.06
CA LEU A 55 92.03 -79.65 -21.86
C LEU A 55 92.32 -79.39 -20.38
N GLY A 56 93.18 -80.23 -19.83
CA GLY A 56 94.40 -79.87 -19.09
C GLY A 56 94.29 -79.04 -17.79
N PRO A 57 95.06 -79.36 -16.74
CA PRO A 57 95.01 -78.70 -15.43
C PRO A 57 95.52 -77.23 -15.39
N LEU A 58 95.77 -76.56 -16.53
CA LEU A 58 96.15 -75.14 -16.62
C LEU A 58 94.94 -74.16 -16.74
N SER A 59 93.72 -74.65 -16.98
CA SER A 59 92.49 -73.84 -17.10
C SER A 59 91.99 -73.19 -15.80
N ARG A 60 92.52 -73.62 -14.65
CA ARG A 60 92.09 -73.09 -13.34
C ARG A 60 92.57 -71.67 -13.08
N LEU A 61 93.76 -71.31 -13.58
CA LEU A 61 94.33 -69.96 -13.39
C LEU A 61 93.67 -68.93 -14.32
N ALA A 62 93.48 -69.28 -15.60
CA ALA A 62 92.80 -68.42 -16.57
C ALA A 62 91.31 -68.20 -16.23
N ARG A 63 90.62 -69.20 -15.66
CA ARG A 63 89.26 -69.01 -15.12
C ARG A 63 89.22 -68.06 -13.93
N LEU A 64 90.24 -68.07 -13.06
CA LEU A 64 90.31 -67.17 -11.92
C LEU A 64 90.53 -65.72 -12.38
N LEU A 65 91.41 -65.50 -13.35
CA LEU A 65 91.69 -64.17 -13.91
C LEU A 65 90.51 -63.63 -14.74
N ALA A 66 89.86 -64.50 -15.53
CA ALA A 66 88.61 -64.16 -16.21
C ALA A 66 87.47 -63.88 -15.21
N ALA A 67 87.37 -64.63 -14.11
CA ALA A 67 86.40 -64.36 -13.05
C ALA A 67 86.67 -63.00 -12.40
N PHE A 68 87.93 -62.65 -12.12
CA PHE A 68 88.28 -61.32 -11.62
C PHE A 68 87.98 -60.20 -12.62
N ALA A 69 88.23 -60.42 -13.92
CA ALA A 69 87.90 -59.45 -14.96
C ALA A 69 86.38 -59.26 -15.12
N VAL A 70 85.60 -60.33 -14.99
CA VAL A 70 84.13 -60.29 -15.01
C VAL A 70 83.61 -59.58 -13.76
N VAL A 71 84.10 -59.91 -12.57
CA VAL A 71 83.70 -59.25 -11.32
C VAL A 71 84.11 -57.77 -11.33
N GLY A 72 85.32 -57.45 -11.80
CA GLY A 72 85.79 -56.07 -11.97
C GLY A 72 84.98 -55.30 -13.01
N GLY A 73 84.65 -55.93 -14.15
CA GLY A 73 83.80 -55.36 -15.18
C GLY A 73 82.37 -55.10 -14.70
N ILE A 74 81.80 -56.01 -13.92
CA ILE A 74 80.49 -55.82 -13.26
C ILE A 74 80.56 -54.70 -12.24
N GLY A 75 81.64 -54.61 -11.46
CA GLY A 75 81.86 -53.54 -10.48
C GLY A 75 81.94 -52.16 -11.15
N VAL A 76 82.70 -52.02 -12.24
CA VAL A 76 82.79 -50.79 -13.03
C VAL A 76 81.46 -50.47 -13.71
N GLY A 77 80.78 -51.47 -14.27
CA GLY A 77 79.46 -51.32 -14.89
C GLY A 77 78.38 -50.89 -13.90
N ALA A 78 78.40 -51.41 -12.66
CA ALA A 78 77.50 -50.98 -11.60
C ALA A 78 77.84 -49.55 -11.14
N TYR A 79 79.13 -49.22 -10.95
CA TYR A 79 79.56 -47.90 -10.49
C TYR A 79 79.24 -46.79 -11.51
N VAL A 80 79.41 -47.04 -12.81
CA VAL A 80 79.12 -46.07 -13.89
C VAL A 80 77.67 -46.12 -14.33
N GLY A 81 77.04 -47.29 -14.31
CA GLY A 81 75.63 -47.46 -14.68
C GLY A 81 74.66 -46.86 -13.65
N TRP A 82 75.01 -46.91 -12.36
CA TRP A 82 74.18 -46.37 -11.29
C TRP A 82 73.83 -44.88 -11.43
N PRO A 83 74.77 -43.95 -11.69
CA PRO A 83 74.43 -42.54 -11.90
C PRO A 83 73.58 -42.30 -13.15
N ILE A 84 73.82 -43.01 -14.26
CA ILE A 84 73.02 -42.87 -15.49
C ILE A 84 71.58 -43.32 -15.25
N VAL A 85 71.37 -44.41 -14.51
CA VAL A 85 70.03 -44.87 -14.14
C VAL A 85 69.35 -43.86 -13.22
N ARG A 86 70.07 -43.27 -12.27
CA ARG A 86 69.52 -42.27 -11.35
C ARG A 86 69.08 -40.98 -12.05
N GLU A 87 69.93 -40.43 -12.92
CA GLU A 87 69.64 -39.20 -13.66
C GLU A 87 68.53 -39.40 -14.69
N ARG A 88 68.51 -40.55 -15.38
CA ARG A 88 67.58 -40.77 -16.49
C ARG A 88 66.25 -41.39 -16.09
N TYR A 89 66.18 -42.12 -14.98
CA TYR A 89 64.95 -42.81 -14.56
C TYR A 89 64.43 -42.39 -13.20
N ILE A 90 65.28 -42.05 -12.22
CA ILE A 90 64.79 -41.73 -10.87
C ILE A 90 64.33 -40.27 -10.79
N GLN A 91 65.15 -39.34 -11.30
CA GLN A 91 64.86 -37.91 -11.25
C GLN A 91 63.54 -37.49 -11.95
N PRO A 92 63.17 -37.99 -13.15
CA PRO A 92 61.90 -37.62 -13.77
C PRO A 92 60.68 -38.15 -13.00
N VAL A 93 60.82 -39.24 -12.25
CA VAL A 93 59.72 -39.79 -11.45
C VAL A 93 59.53 -38.96 -10.18
N GLU A 94 60.61 -38.45 -9.59
CA GLU A 94 60.55 -37.51 -8.45
C GLU A 94 59.84 -36.21 -8.82
N THR A 95 60.17 -35.61 -9.98
CA THR A 95 59.50 -34.39 -10.45
C THR A 95 58.05 -34.63 -10.88
N THR A 96 57.78 -35.77 -11.54
CA THR A 96 56.39 -36.11 -11.92
C THR A 96 55.55 -36.37 -10.67
N ALA A 97 56.10 -36.99 -9.63
CA ALA A 97 55.40 -37.20 -8.37
C ALA A 97 55.07 -35.87 -7.67
N SER A 98 56.00 -34.91 -7.64
CA SER A 98 55.71 -33.58 -7.08
C SER A 98 54.65 -32.83 -7.89
N ASP A 99 54.70 -32.89 -9.21
CA ASP A 99 53.73 -32.22 -10.08
C ASP A 99 52.33 -32.81 -9.93
N VAL A 100 52.23 -34.15 -9.84
CA VAL A 100 50.96 -34.84 -9.59
C VAL A 100 50.40 -34.43 -8.23
N SER A 101 51.23 -34.33 -7.18
CA SER A 101 50.77 -33.88 -5.86
C SER A 101 50.26 -32.43 -5.90
N ALA A 102 50.96 -31.53 -6.59
CA ALA A 102 50.54 -30.14 -6.76
C ALA A 102 49.24 -30.02 -7.58
N LEU A 103 49.06 -30.86 -8.61
CA LEU A 103 47.82 -30.94 -9.37
C LEU A 103 46.66 -31.47 -8.51
N GLN A 104 46.90 -32.48 -7.67
CA GLN A 104 45.89 -32.99 -6.74
C GLN A 104 45.46 -31.93 -5.72
N GLU A 105 46.41 -31.18 -5.17
CA GLU A 105 46.11 -30.05 -4.26
C GLU A 105 45.29 -28.98 -4.98
N ARG A 106 45.67 -28.62 -6.21
CA ARG A 106 44.92 -27.65 -7.02
C ARG A 106 43.51 -28.13 -7.37
N LEU A 107 43.34 -29.41 -7.70
CA LEU A 107 42.03 -30.01 -7.95
C LEU A 107 41.17 -29.96 -6.68
N THR A 108 41.72 -30.35 -5.53
CA THR A 108 41.01 -30.32 -4.24
C THR A 108 40.59 -28.90 -3.88
N ALA A 109 41.48 -27.91 -4.07
CA ALA A 109 41.16 -26.50 -3.87
C ALA A 109 40.08 -25.99 -4.84
N SER A 110 40.12 -26.42 -6.11
CA SER A 110 39.11 -26.02 -7.09
C SER A 110 37.73 -26.61 -6.80
N LEU A 111 37.66 -27.87 -6.36
CA LEU A 111 36.42 -28.52 -5.94
C LEU A 111 35.82 -27.84 -4.72
N SER A 112 36.65 -27.52 -3.72
CA SER A 112 36.21 -26.76 -2.55
C SER A 112 35.66 -25.38 -2.91
N ARG A 113 36.27 -24.69 -3.88
CA ARG A 113 35.77 -23.40 -4.36
C ARG A 113 34.44 -23.51 -5.11
N ILE A 114 34.25 -24.58 -5.89
CA ILE A 114 32.97 -24.84 -6.58
C ILE A 114 31.88 -25.07 -5.54
N GLU A 115 32.13 -25.91 -4.53
CA GLU A 115 31.20 -26.15 -3.43
C GLU A 115 30.85 -24.86 -2.66
N GLU A 116 31.83 -23.98 -2.41
CA GLU A 116 31.57 -22.67 -1.80
C GLU A 116 30.67 -21.78 -2.67
N LEU A 117 30.93 -21.73 -3.98
CA LEU A 117 30.13 -20.95 -4.92
C LEU A 117 28.71 -21.49 -5.07
N GLU A 118 28.53 -22.82 -5.09
CA GLU A 118 27.21 -23.46 -5.08
C GLU A 118 26.44 -23.12 -3.81
N ASN A 119 27.08 -23.19 -2.65
CA ASN A 119 26.47 -22.81 -1.38
C ASN A 119 26.09 -21.32 -1.35
N ARG A 120 26.94 -20.45 -1.89
CA ARG A 120 26.64 -19.02 -1.98
C ARG A 120 25.50 -18.74 -2.95
N LEU A 121 25.47 -19.41 -4.11
CA LEU A 121 24.39 -19.30 -5.08
C LEU A 121 23.07 -19.74 -4.47
N ALA A 122 23.04 -20.89 -3.78
CA ALA A 122 21.86 -21.37 -3.08
C ALA A 122 21.39 -20.38 -2.00
N ALA A 123 22.31 -19.73 -1.27
CA ALA A 123 21.95 -18.70 -0.29
C ALA A 123 21.35 -17.45 -0.96
N GLU A 124 21.87 -17.03 -2.11
CA GLU A 124 21.38 -15.88 -2.88
C GLU A 124 20.03 -16.15 -3.54
N GLU A 125 19.81 -17.36 -4.05
CA GLU A 125 18.51 -17.83 -4.55
C GLU A 125 17.45 -17.82 -3.43
N ASN A 126 17.78 -18.35 -2.26
CA ASN A 126 16.88 -18.31 -1.10
C ASN A 126 16.57 -16.88 -0.64
N ALA A 127 17.56 -15.98 -0.67
CA ALA A 127 17.35 -14.57 -0.36
C ALA A 127 16.43 -13.89 -1.38
N THR A 128 16.54 -14.25 -2.66
CA THR A 128 15.69 -13.73 -3.74
C THR A 128 14.24 -14.18 -3.57
N VAL A 129 14.01 -15.45 -3.23
CA VAL A 129 12.67 -15.96 -2.90
C VAL A 129 12.09 -15.21 -1.70
N ALA A 130 12.86 -15.04 -0.63
CA ALA A 130 12.40 -14.31 0.56
C ALA A 130 12.07 -12.83 0.28
N LEU A 131 12.83 -12.17 -0.61
CA LEU A 131 12.51 -10.82 -1.06
C LEU A 131 11.23 -10.78 -1.90
N GLY A 132 11.01 -11.80 -2.75
CA GLY A 132 9.76 -11.95 -3.50
C GLY A 132 8.54 -12.05 -2.59
N ASP A 133 8.63 -12.88 -1.55
CA ASP A 133 7.57 -13.05 -0.55
C ASP A 133 7.31 -11.73 0.20
N ALA A 134 8.36 -11.03 0.64
CA ALA A 134 8.23 -9.75 1.33
C ALA A 134 7.60 -8.66 0.43
N ILE A 135 7.92 -8.65 -0.87
CA ILE A 135 7.29 -7.73 -1.83
C ILE A 135 5.80 -8.07 -2.00
N ALA A 136 5.44 -9.35 -2.09
CA ALA A 136 4.05 -9.77 -2.20
C ALA A 136 3.24 -9.38 -0.95
N ASP A 137 3.81 -9.54 0.25
CA ASP A 137 3.19 -9.13 1.51
C ASP A 137 2.99 -7.61 1.60
N LEU A 138 3.99 -6.83 1.17
CA LEU A 138 3.90 -5.36 1.12
C LEU A 138 2.86 -4.90 0.10
N GLN A 139 2.77 -5.56 -1.06
CA GLN A 139 1.73 -5.27 -2.06
C GLN A 139 0.35 -5.55 -1.49
N GLY A 140 0.14 -6.71 -0.85
CA GLY A 140 -1.13 -7.05 -0.20
C GLY A 140 -1.51 -6.05 0.91
N SER A 141 -0.53 -5.62 1.71
CA SER A 141 -0.73 -4.59 2.74
C SER A 141 -1.10 -3.23 2.13
N SER A 142 -0.46 -2.84 1.03
CA SER A 142 -0.76 -1.60 0.29
C SER A 142 -2.17 -1.62 -0.30
N GLU A 143 -2.59 -2.74 -0.90
CA GLU A 143 -3.95 -2.90 -1.43
C GLU A 143 -5.00 -2.85 -0.31
N SER A 144 -4.72 -3.47 0.84
CA SER A 144 -5.57 -3.43 2.02
C SER A 144 -5.74 -2.00 2.56
N LEU A 145 -4.64 -1.24 2.67
CA LEU A 145 -4.66 0.17 3.08
C LEU A 145 -5.42 1.04 2.07
N ALA A 146 -5.25 0.83 0.77
CA ALA A 146 -6.00 1.53 -0.26
C ALA A 146 -7.51 1.26 -0.15
N ALA A 147 -7.91 0.01 0.10
CA ALA A 147 -9.31 -0.34 0.32
C ALA A 147 -9.87 0.31 1.60
N GLN A 148 -9.07 0.39 2.66
CA GLN A 148 -9.43 1.06 3.91
C GLN A 148 -9.62 2.58 3.73
N ASP A 149 -8.76 3.23 2.95
CA ASP A 149 -8.87 4.66 2.64
C ASP A 149 -10.17 4.98 1.91
N VAL A 150 -10.51 4.18 0.88
CA VAL A 150 -11.79 4.30 0.16
C VAL A 150 -12.99 4.13 1.10
N GLN A 151 -12.94 3.15 2.01
CA GLN A 151 -14.01 2.93 2.98
C GLN A 151 -14.15 4.11 3.94
N THR A 152 -13.03 4.64 4.44
CA THR A 152 -13.01 5.81 5.32
C THR A 152 -13.60 7.02 4.61
N GLY A 153 -13.23 7.25 3.35
CA GLY A 153 -13.81 8.30 2.52
C GLY A 153 -15.35 8.22 2.41
N ARG A 154 -15.90 7.01 2.19
CA ARG A 154 -17.35 6.80 2.17
C ARG A 154 -18.01 7.09 3.52
N THR A 155 -17.38 6.68 4.62
CA THR A 155 -17.93 6.97 5.96
C THR A 155 -17.96 8.47 6.25
N VAL A 156 -16.89 9.20 5.92
CA VAL A 156 -16.84 10.66 6.09
C VAL A 156 -17.90 11.35 5.23
N GLN A 157 -18.08 10.91 3.98
CA GLN A 157 -19.12 11.45 3.11
C GLN A 157 -20.53 11.20 3.69
N GLY A 158 -20.83 9.99 4.15
CA GLY A 158 -22.11 9.66 4.77
C GLY A 158 -22.40 10.45 6.05
N LEU A 159 -21.38 10.64 6.90
CA LEU A 159 -21.49 11.49 8.09
C LEU A 159 -21.72 12.95 7.72
N THR A 160 -21.03 13.46 6.68
CA THR A 160 -21.21 14.83 6.19
C THR A 160 -22.64 15.07 5.70
N THR A 161 -23.19 14.15 4.88
CA THR A 161 -24.59 14.22 4.44
C THR A 161 -25.56 14.18 5.61
N SER A 162 -25.29 13.35 6.62
CA SER A 162 -26.14 13.26 7.83
C SER A 162 -26.10 14.56 8.65
N LEU A 163 -24.94 15.20 8.79
CA LEU A 163 -24.80 16.49 9.48
C LEU A 163 -25.54 17.62 8.76
N VAL A 164 -25.47 17.67 7.42
CA VAL A 164 -26.24 18.64 6.63
C VAL A 164 -27.74 18.43 6.85
N SER A 165 -28.21 17.18 6.78
CA SER A 165 -29.63 16.87 7.00
C SER A 165 -30.11 17.25 8.42
N LEU A 166 -29.29 17.00 9.45
CA LEU A 166 -29.61 17.41 10.83
C LEU A 166 -29.64 18.93 10.98
N SER A 167 -28.73 19.65 10.31
CA SER A 167 -28.74 21.12 10.28
C SER A 167 -30.02 21.66 9.64
N ASP A 168 -30.45 21.09 8.53
CA ASP A 168 -31.68 21.48 7.84
C ASP A 168 -32.93 21.20 8.70
N GLN A 169 -32.95 20.05 9.39
CA GLN A 169 -34.02 19.72 10.33
C GLN A 169 -34.07 20.70 11.51
N LEU A 170 -32.93 21.10 12.06
CA LEU A 170 -32.86 22.07 13.15
C LEU A 170 -33.38 23.44 12.70
N ALA A 171 -32.98 23.91 11.51
CA ALA A 171 -33.48 25.16 10.95
C ALA A 171 -35.00 25.13 10.73
N ALA A 172 -35.55 23.99 10.27
CA ALA A 172 -36.99 23.81 10.10
C ALA A 172 -37.75 23.82 11.43
N VAL A 173 -37.19 23.19 12.48
CA VAL A 173 -37.78 23.20 13.83
C VAL A 173 -37.73 24.59 14.43
N GLU A 174 -36.62 25.32 14.31
CA GLU A 174 -36.49 26.69 14.79
C GLU A 174 -37.48 27.65 14.10
N ALA A 175 -37.63 27.53 12.78
CA ALA A 175 -38.65 28.27 12.04
C ALA A 175 -40.07 27.97 12.53
N SER A 176 -40.37 26.70 12.83
CA SER A 176 -41.69 26.29 13.34
C SER A 176 -41.96 26.81 14.76
N LEU A 177 -40.94 26.83 15.63
CA LEU A 177 -41.04 27.36 16.99
C LEU A 177 -41.26 28.86 16.98
N THR A 178 -40.48 29.62 16.20
CA THR A 178 -40.66 31.08 16.08
C THR A 178 -42.03 31.45 15.53
N GLN A 179 -42.58 30.65 14.60
CA GLN A 179 -43.93 30.84 14.09
C GLN A 179 -44.99 30.54 15.15
N THR A 180 -44.82 29.47 15.94
CA THR A 180 -45.76 29.07 17.00
C THR A 180 -45.79 30.10 18.13
N ASP A 181 -44.62 30.56 18.57
CA ASP A 181 -44.50 31.57 19.62
C ASP A 181 -45.14 32.89 19.20
N ARG A 182 -44.92 33.30 17.93
CA ARG A 182 -45.55 34.50 17.37
C ARG A 182 -47.07 34.39 17.37
N PHE A 183 -47.62 33.27 16.91
CA PHE A 183 -49.06 33.04 16.91
C PHE A 183 -49.65 33.04 18.33
N ALA A 184 -48.96 32.40 19.30
CA ALA A 184 -49.41 32.38 20.69
C ALA A 184 -49.43 33.79 21.32
N VAL A 185 -48.42 34.62 21.02
CA VAL A 185 -48.38 36.02 21.47
C VAL A 185 -49.49 36.82 20.80
N GLU A 186 -49.64 36.73 19.47
CA GLU A 186 -50.70 37.41 18.70
C GLU A 186 -52.09 37.08 19.28
N GLN A 187 -52.39 35.78 19.46
CA GLN A 187 -53.67 35.33 20.03
C GLN A 187 -53.91 35.86 21.45
N SER A 188 -52.88 35.88 22.30
CA SER A 188 -53.01 36.34 23.69
C SER A 188 -53.31 37.84 23.77
N VAL A 189 -52.68 38.65 22.93
CA VAL A 189 -52.86 40.10 22.88
C VAL A 189 -54.24 40.45 22.32
N THR A 190 -54.68 39.77 21.24
CA THR A 190 -56.02 39.95 20.67
C THR A 190 -57.12 39.62 21.69
N MET A 191 -56.95 38.55 22.49
CA MET A 191 -57.89 38.20 23.55
C MET A 191 -57.95 39.26 24.67
N VAL A 192 -56.80 39.81 25.06
CA VAL A 192 -56.73 40.88 26.09
C VAL A 192 -57.37 42.17 25.57
N ALA A 193 -57.05 42.58 24.34
CA ALA A 193 -57.67 43.72 23.69
C ALA A 193 -59.20 43.55 23.61
N ALA A 194 -59.67 42.36 23.25
CA ALA A 194 -61.10 42.07 23.22
C ALA A 194 -61.75 42.23 24.62
N GLN A 195 -61.11 41.77 25.69
CA GLN A 195 -61.66 41.99 27.04
C GLN A 195 -61.82 43.47 27.38
N TYR A 196 -60.84 44.31 27.03
CA TYR A 196 -60.91 45.75 27.20
C TYR A 196 -62.04 46.38 26.37
N LEU A 197 -62.19 46.01 25.08
CA LEU A 197 -63.29 46.50 24.24
C LEU A 197 -64.67 46.13 24.80
N GLY A 198 -64.83 44.88 25.26
CA GLY A 198 -66.08 44.41 25.86
C GLY A 198 -66.47 45.23 27.09
N ARG A 199 -65.48 45.58 27.93
CA ARG A 199 -65.69 46.41 29.12
C ARG A 199 -65.94 47.88 28.77
N ALA A 200 -65.22 48.44 27.79
CA ALA A 200 -65.46 49.79 27.29
C ALA A 200 -66.91 49.97 26.79
N ARG A 201 -67.43 48.99 26.01
CA ARG A 201 -68.82 48.99 25.53
C ARG A 201 -69.81 48.97 26.69
N LEU A 202 -69.58 48.15 27.72
CA LEU A 202 -70.41 48.11 28.93
C LEU A 202 -70.43 49.47 29.66
N PHE A 203 -69.27 50.11 29.83
CA PHE A 203 -69.18 51.42 30.47
C PHE A 203 -69.85 52.53 29.66
N LEU A 204 -69.79 52.46 28.33
CA LEU A 204 -70.50 53.38 27.44
C LEU A 204 -72.02 53.26 27.64
N TYR A 205 -72.57 52.04 27.72
CA TYR A 205 -74.00 51.83 28.01
C TYR A 205 -74.43 52.35 29.39
N GLN A 206 -73.51 52.39 30.35
CA GLN A 206 -73.75 52.93 31.70
C GLN A 206 -73.49 54.43 31.81
N ALA A 207 -73.15 55.11 30.71
CA ALA A 207 -72.74 56.52 30.67
C ALA A 207 -71.50 56.84 31.54
N ASN A 208 -70.62 55.86 31.76
CA ASN A 208 -69.35 56.01 32.48
C ASN A 208 -68.19 56.28 31.51
N TYR A 209 -68.23 57.43 30.81
CA TYR A 209 -67.35 57.71 29.67
C TYR A 209 -65.84 57.71 30.00
N GLY A 210 -65.45 58.22 31.16
CA GLY A 210 -64.03 58.23 31.56
C GLY A 210 -63.46 56.82 31.78
N LEU A 211 -64.26 55.87 32.25
CA LEU A 211 -63.84 54.46 32.35
C LEU A 211 -63.82 53.78 30.98
N ALA A 212 -64.76 54.13 30.09
CA ALA A 212 -64.75 53.65 28.71
C ALA A 212 -63.49 54.13 27.96
N GLU A 213 -63.11 55.40 28.10
CA GLU A 213 -61.89 55.96 27.51
C GLU A 213 -60.62 55.26 28.01
N GLN A 214 -60.54 54.97 29.32
CA GLN A 214 -59.42 54.21 29.90
C GLN A 214 -59.30 52.80 29.31
N ASP A 215 -60.42 52.09 29.16
CA ASP A 215 -60.41 50.76 28.55
C ASP A 215 -60.09 50.79 27.06
N ILE A 216 -60.51 51.82 26.34
CA ILE A 216 -60.13 52.04 24.94
C ILE A 216 -58.61 52.24 24.83
N ALA A 217 -58.04 53.08 25.69
CA ALA A 217 -56.59 53.31 25.73
C ALA A 217 -55.80 52.02 26.04
N ALA A 218 -56.27 51.21 26.99
CA ALA A 218 -55.65 49.93 27.35
C ALA A 218 -55.74 48.89 26.21
N ALA A 219 -56.84 48.89 25.46
CA ALA A 219 -56.97 48.07 24.26
C ALA A 219 -55.98 48.49 23.17
N VAL A 220 -55.86 49.79 22.90
CA VAL A 220 -54.89 50.34 21.93
C VAL A 220 -53.47 49.98 22.35
N GLU A 221 -53.11 50.21 23.62
CA GLU A 221 -51.79 49.87 24.16
C GLU A 221 -51.46 48.38 23.94
N SER A 222 -52.43 47.49 24.20
CA SER A 222 -52.26 46.05 23.97
C SER A 222 -52.02 45.77 22.47
N LEU A 223 -52.86 46.31 21.57
CA LEU A 223 -52.74 46.08 20.13
C LEU A 223 -51.48 46.67 19.51
N THR A 224 -50.93 47.75 20.07
CA THR A 224 -49.65 48.32 19.59
C THR A 224 -48.43 47.43 19.87
N GLN A 225 -48.57 46.40 20.70
CA GLN A 225 -47.53 45.38 20.90
C GLN A 225 -47.45 44.39 19.73
N LEU A 226 -48.51 44.32 18.92
CA LEU A 226 -48.54 43.52 17.71
C LEU A 226 -47.88 44.27 16.55
N PRO A 227 -47.28 43.54 15.59
CA PRO A 227 -46.79 44.15 14.37
C PRO A 227 -47.91 44.91 13.66
N ALA A 228 -47.61 46.11 13.17
CA ALA A 228 -48.55 46.95 12.45
C ALA A 228 -48.90 46.33 11.09
N ASP A 229 -49.88 45.45 11.08
CA ASP A 229 -50.56 45.00 9.87
C ASP A 229 -51.75 45.93 9.54
N GLY A 230 -52.29 45.78 8.32
CA GLY A 230 -53.37 46.62 7.84
C GLY A 230 -54.61 46.58 8.74
N GLN A 231 -54.89 45.42 9.36
CA GLN A 231 -56.09 45.20 10.17
C GLN A 231 -55.95 45.75 11.59
N ASN A 232 -54.85 45.46 12.29
CA ASN A 232 -54.53 46.04 13.59
C ASN A 232 -54.45 47.56 13.51
N SER A 233 -53.87 48.10 12.43
CA SER A 233 -53.86 49.55 12.20
C SER A 233 -55.27 50.13 12.01
N GLU A 234 -56.17 49.39 11.36
CA GLU A 234 -57.58 49.78 11.23
C GLU A 234 -58.30 49.74 12.58
N VAL A 235 -58.18 48.65 13.34
CA VAL A 235 -58.80 48.50 14.67
C VAL A 235 -58.33 49.62 15.59
N ILE A 236 -57.02 49.89 15.66
CA ILE A 236 -56.46 50.99 16.44
C ILE A 236 -57.02 52.34 15.97
N GLY A 237 -57.13 52.57 14.65
CA GLY A 237 -57.74 53.77 14.10
C GLY A 237 -59.19 53.98 14.54
N ARG A 238 -59.99 52.90 14.56
CA ARG A 238 -61.38 52.90 15.04
C ARG A 238 -61.47 53.18 16.53
N LEU A 239 -60.60 52.55 17.33
CA LEU A 239 -60.54 52.79 18.78
C LEU A 239 -60.18 54.24 19.11
N ASN A 240 -59.22 54.83 18.39
CA ASN A 240 -58.86 56.24 18.57
C ASN A 240 -60.02 57.17 18.17
N ALA A 241 -60.73 56.89 17.07
CA ALA A 241 -61.91 57.64 16.67
C ALA A 241 -63.05 57.54 17.70
N ALA A 242 -63.21 56.38 18.35
CA ALA A 242 -64.15 56.19 19.44
C ALA A 242 -63.79 57.01 20.67
N ALA A 243 -62.51 57.04 21.06
CA ALA A 243 -62.01 57.84 22.17
C ALA A 243 -62.21 59.35 21.92
N GLU A 244 -61.89 59.85 20.72
CA GLU A 244 -62.08 61.26 20.32
C GLU A 244 -63.57 61.68 20.27
N ALA A 245 -64.48 60.73 20.13
CA ALA A 245 -65.91 60.99 20.14
C ALA A 245 -66.48 61.10 21.57
N LEU A 246 -65.77 60.66 22.61
CA LEU A 246 -66.20 60.75 24.00
C LEU A 246 -65.76 62.08 24.65
N PRO A 247 -66.58 62.68 25.56
CA PRO A 247 -67.94 62.28 25.95
C PRO A 247 -69.04 62.88 25.04
N ASP A 248 -68.68 63.73 24.08
CA ASP A 248 -69.64 64.61 23.38
C ASP A 248 -70.57 63.88 22.40
N ARG A 249 -70.14 62.75 21.85
CA ARG A 249 -70.83 61.98 20.79
C ARG A 249 -70.86 60.48 21.11
N PRO A 250 -71.54 60.05 22.19
CA PRO A 250 -71.47 58.66 22.67
C PRO A 250 -72.06 57.63 21.70
N VAL A 251 -73.06 57.99 20.89
CA VAL A 251 -73.62 57.09 19.86
C VAL A 251 -72.63 56.80 18.75
N LEU A 252 -71.83 57.80 18.35
CA LEU A 252 -70.77 57.62 17.35
C LEU A 252 -69.65 56.74 17.91
N ALA A 253 -69.22 57.02 19.16
CA ALA A 253 -68.21 56.21 19.85
C ALA A 253 -68.64 54.73 19.93
N ALA A 254 -69.90 54.44 20.26
CA ALA A 254 -70.42 53.08 20.29
C ALA A 254 -70.34 52.39 18.91
N GLY A 255 -70.66 53.11 17.84
CA GLY A 255 -70.55 52.59 16.47
C GLY A 255 -69.11 52.24 16.07
N GLU A 256 -68.16 53.10 16.38
CA GLU A 256 -66.73 52.83 16.13
C GLU A 256 -66.22 51.65 16.96
N LEU A 257 -66.65 51.49 18.22
CA LEU A 257 -66.32 50.32 19.04
C LEU A 257 -66.89 49.02 18.50
N ASP A 258 -68.12 49.05 17.98
CA ASP A 258 -68.75 47.86 17.38
C ASP A 258 -68.02 47.42 16.10
N ILE A 259 -67.57 48.40 15.28
CA ILE A 259 -66.75 48.13 14.09
C ILE A 259 -65.38 47.56 14.51
N ALA A 260 -64.70 48.19 15.47
CA ALA A 260 -63.42 47.72 16.00
C ALA A 260 -63.53 46.29 16.56
N TRP A 261 -64.61 45.99 17.29
CA TRP A 261 -64.89 44.66 17.83
C TRP A 261 -65.07 43.60 16.74
N GLY A 262 -65.88 43.91 15.72
CA GLY A 262 -66.10 43.01 14.59
C GLY A 262 -64.82 42.74 13.81
N ALA A 263 -64.02 43.78 13.56
CA ALA A 263 -62.73 43.66 12.90
C ALA A 263 -61.72 42.82 13.72
N LEU A 264 -61.68 42.97 15.05
CA LEU A 264 -60.79 42.22 15.91
C LEU A 264 -61.15 40.72 15.98
N LEU A 265 -62.44 40.37 16.06
CA LEU A 265 -62.86 38.97 16.15
C LEU A 265 -62.78 38.22 14.81
N SER A 266 -62.89 38.93 13.70
CA SER A 266 -62.79 38.32 12.36
C SER A 266 -61.41 37.70 12.10
N GLU A 267 -60.39 38.05 12.90
CA GLU A 267 -59.04 37.47 12.87
C GLU A 267 -58.92 36.11 13.58
N THR A 268 -59.81 35.83 14.56
CA THR A 268 -59.70 34.62 15.39
C THR A 268 -60.22 33.33 14.77
N GLU A 269 -60.73 33.35 13.54
CA GLU A 269 -61.05 32.12 12.81
C GLU A 269 -59.80 31.61 12.06
N PRO A 270 -59.19 30.48 12.49
CA PRO A 270 -58.08 29.89 11.77
C PRO A 270 -58.57 29.33 10.42
N GLY A 271 -58.05 29.87 9.32
CA GLY A 271 -58.15 29.29 7.98
C GLY A 271 -57.28 28.06 7.80
#